data_AF-A0A081BPS5-F1
#
_entry.id   AF-A0A081BPS5-F1
#
_cell.length_a   1.000
_cell.length_b   1.000
_cell.length_c   1.000
_cell.angle_alpha   90.00
_cell.angle_beta   90.00
_cell.angle_gamma   90.00
#
_symmetry.space_group_name_H-M   'P 1'
#
loop_
_entity.id
_entity.type
_entity.pdbx_description
1 polymer ?
#
loop_
_entity_poly.entity_id
_entity_poly.type
_entity_poly.pdbx_seq_one_letter_code
_entity_poly.pdbx_strand_id
1 'polypeptide(L)'
;MEELDSLEDLARDIKSNASAEKEKQRTDLKSESAERVGRYRVPPTPKVEPPSADIEEETTEFTEKKRKEKIVTPTLGEIYAAQGQYAKAIGVFEILRKKEPNNPAYIEKIRYLKKKLEESQKQ
;
A
#
# COMPACT_ATOMS: atom_id res chain seq x y z
N MET A 1 -50.31 21.32 31.62
CA MET A 1 -49.24 20.34 31.93
C MET A 1 -49.34 19.26 30.86
N GLU A 2 -49.09 19.64 29.61
CA GLU A 2 -49.36 18.85 28.38
C GLU A 2 -48.22 19.10 27.37
N GLU A 3 -46.96 18.89 27.76
CA GLU A 3 -45.82 19.12 26.85
C GLU A 3 -44.76 18.01 26.90
N LEU A 4 -45.05 16.82 27.44
CA LEU A 4 -44.05 15.76 27.57
C LEU A 4 -44.33 14.46 26.79
N ASP A 5 -45.45 14.35 26.08
CA ASP A 5 -45.81 13.11 25.35
C ASP A 5 -45.41 13.10 23.86
N SER A 6 -44.87 14.19 23.32
CA SER A 6 -44.56 14.31 21.88
C SER A 6 -43.13 13.92 21.47
N LEU A 7 -42.26 13.56 22.42
CA LEU A 7 -40.84 13.26 22.15
C LEU A 7 -40.54 11.76 21.98
N GLU A 8 -41.42 10.87 22.43
CA GLU A 8 -41.21 9.42 22.28
C GLU A 8 -41.58 8.88 20.89
N ASP A 9 -42.53 9.53 20.19
CA ASP A 9 -42.96 9.06 18.87
C ASP A 9 -41.95 9.36 17.75
N LEU A 10 -41.18 10.45 17.85
CA LEU A 10 -40.15 10.78 16.86
C LEU A 10 -38.96 9.79 16.89
N ALA A 11 -38.76 9.08 18.01
CA ALA A 11 -37.69 8.09 18.15
C ALA A 11 -38.04 6.72 17.53
N ARG A 12 -39.32 6.43 17.28
CA ARG A 12 -39.74 5.17 16.63
C ARG A 12 -39.51 5.19 15.12
N ASP A 13 -39.67 6.33 14.47
CA ASP A 13 -39.55 6.44 13.00
C ASP A 13 -38.11 6.35 12.49
N ILE A 14 -37.11 6.79 13.27
CA ILE A 14 -35.70 6.71 12.84
C ILE A 14 -35.19 5.26 12.78
N LYS A 15 -35.70 4.38 13.67
CA LYS A 15 -35.28 2.96 13.68
C LYS A 15 -35.90 2.13 12.55
N SER A 16 -36.99 2.59 11.94
CA SER A 16 -37.65 1.84 10.87
C SER A 16 -36.94 1.96 9.51
N ASN A 17 -36.11 2.98 9.30
CA ASN A 17 -35.57 3.29 7.96
C ASN A 17 -34.11 2.82 7.72
N ALA A 18 -33.50 2.11 8.68
CA ALA A 18 -32.08 1.72 8.60
C ALA A 18 -31.82 0.25 8.22
N SER A 19 -32.86 -0.56 7.97
CA SER A 19 -32.71 -2.01 7.84
C SER A 19 -33.07 -2.61 6.47
N ALA A 20 -33.31 -1.81 5.43
CA ALA A 20 -33.96 -2.32 4.21
C ALA A 20 -33.11 -2.44 2.93
N GLU A 21 -31.87 -1.95 2.85
CA GLU A 21 -31.10 -2.08 1.59
C GLU A 21 -29.63 -2.45 1.80
N LYS A 22 -29.33 -3.75 1.69
CA LYS A 22 -28.21 -4.32 0.90
C LYS A 22 -28.09 -5.82 1.16
N GLU A 23 -29.10 -6.55 0.73
CA GLU A 23 -28.96 -7.97 0.42
C GLU A 23 -29.32 -8.17 -1.06
N LYS A 24 -28.56 -9.04 -1.72
CA LYS A 24 -28.71 -9.53 -3.10
C LYS A 24 -28.14 -8.63 -4.19
N GLN A 25 -26.91 -8.96 -4.59
CA GLN A 25 -26.68 -9.37 -5.96
C GLN A 25 -25.44 -10.27 -6.10
N ARG A 26 -25.70 -11.47 -6.61
CA ARG A 26 -24.83 -12.29 -7.46
C ARG A 26 -23.74 -13.12 -6.78
N THR A 27 -24.21 -14.26 -6.29
CA THR A 27 -23.52 -15.53 -6.46
C THR A 27 -23.27 -15.84 -7.95
N ASP A 28 -22.30 -16.73 -8.17
CA ASP A 28 -22.09 -17.51 -9.39
C ASP A 28 -21.37 -16.82 -10.55
N LEU A 29 -20.04 -16.87 -10.52
CA LEU A 29 -19.24 -17.24 -11.71
C LEU A 29 -18.03 -18.06 -11.26
N LYS A 30 -18.22 -19.36 -11.51
CA LYS A 30 -17.33 -20.47 -11.27
C LYS A 30 -16.22 -20.50 -12.34
N SER A 31 -15.04 -20.94 -11.89
CA SER A 31 -14.04 -21.73 -12.63
C SER A 31 -13.55 -21.22 -14.00
N GLU A 32 -12.26 -20.88 -14.05
CA GLU A 32 -11.23 -21.50 -14.92
C GLU A 32 -10.12 -20.50 -15.23
N SER A 33 -9.03 -20.52 -14.46
CA SER A 33 -7.72 -20.00 -14.90
C SER A 33 -6.58 -20.62 -14.08
N ALA A 34 -6.72 -21.89 -13.70
CA ALA A 34 -5.60 -22.68 -13.20
C ALA A 34 -5.00 -23.42 -14.38
N GLU A 35 -4.15 -22.76 -15.17
CA GLU A 35 -3.07 -23.38 -15.94
C GLU A 35 -2.29 -22.31 -16.71
N ARG A 36 -1.21 -21.83 -16.11
CA ARG A 36 0.07 -21.54 -16.78
C ARG A 36 1.09 -21.19 -15.71
N VAL A 37 1.49 -22.22 -14.96
CA VAL A 37 2.78 -22.22 -14.27
C VAL A 37 3.85 -22.31 -15.36
N GLY A 38 4.04 -21.19 -16.06
CA GLY A 38 5.16 -20.99 -16.95
C GLY A 38 6.39 -20.91 -16.07
N ARG A 39 7.11 -22.04 -15.97
CA ARG A 39 8.42 -22.13 -15.35
C ARG A 39 9.32 -21.10 -16.03
N TYR A 40 9.44 -19.91 -15.46
CA TYR A 40 10.58 -19.05 -15.71
C TYR A 40 11.78 -19.73 -15.06
N ARG A 41 12.34 -20.70 -15.80
CA ARG A 41 13.71 -21.13 -15.64
C ARG A 41 14.54 -19.86 -15.85
N VAL A 42 15.12 -19.35 -14.78
CA VAL A 42 16.17 -18.34 -14.89
C VAL A 42 17.25 -18.97 -15.77
N PRO A 43 17.58 -18.40 -16.94
CA PRO A 43 18.70 -18.90 -17.72
C PRO A 43 19.98 -18.75 -16.89
N PRO A 44 20.89 -19.73 -16.89
CA PRO A 44 22.17 -19.57 -16.23
C PRO A 44 22.91 -18.39 -16.86
N THR A 45 23.42 -17.51 -16.00
CA THR A 45 24.18 -16.32 -16.35
C THR A 45 25.32 -16.66 -17.32
N PRO A 46 25.46 -15.97 -18.47
CA PRO A 46 26.63 -16.12 -19.30
C PRO A 46 27.82 -15.47 -18.58
N LYS A 47 28.76 -16.32 -18.15
CA LYS A 47 30.10 -15.91 -17.73
C LYS A 47 30.87 -15.56 -19.00
N VAL A 48 30.93 -14.28 -19.35
CA VAL A 48 31.75 -13.78 -20.46
C VAL A 48 32.92 -13.02 -19.84
N GLU A 49 34.12 -13.60 -20.00
CA GLU A 49 35.41 -12.99 -19.70
C GLU A 49 35.66 -11.77 -20.62
N PRO A 50 36.51 -10.81 -20.19
CA PRO A 50 36.47 -9.43 -20.67
C PRO A 50 37.10 -9.24 -22.06
N PRO A 51 36.52 -8.42 -22.95
CA PRO A 51 37.27 -7.86 -24.06
C PRO A 51 38.21 -6.77 -23.53
N SER A 52 39.49 -7.10 -23.42
CA SER A 52 40.59 -6.12 -23.44
C SER A 52 40.63 -5.44 -24.80
N ALA A 53 40.39 -4.13 -24.85
CA ALA A 53 40.90 -3.21 -25.86
C ALA A 53 40.52 -1.77 -25.47
N ASP A 54 41.50 -1.06 -24.91
CA ASP A 54 41.82 0.35 -25.17
C ASP A 54 40.63 1.31 -25.30
N ILE A 55 40.17 1.80 -24.14
CA ILE A 55 39.49 3.10 -24.06
C ILE A 55 40.29 3.92 -23.03
N GLU A 56 41.35 4.55 -23.51
CA GLU A 56 42.04 5.66 -22.83
C GLU A 56 41.42 6.97 -23.32
N GLU A 57 40.70 7.65 -22.42
CA GLU A 57 40.62 9.12 -22.24
C GLU A 57 39.50 9.35 -21.21
N GLU A 58 39.85 9.46 -19.93
CA GLU A 58 40.28 10.70 -19.26
C GLU A 58 39.07 11.43 -18.64
N THR A 59 39.09 11.49 -17.30
CA THR A 59 38.31 12.36 -16.40
C THR A 59 36.78 12.16 -16.38
N THR A 60 36.15 11.80 -15.26
CA THR A 60 36.26 12.47 -13.96
C THR A 60 36.11 11.48 -12.79
N GLU A 61 37.09 11.49 -11.89
CA GLU A 61 36.94 11.07 -10.50
C GLU A 61 35.89 11.98 -9.82
N PHE A 62 34.65 11.51 -9.74
CA PHE A 62 33.71 11.96 -8.71
C PHE A 62 33.48 10.78 -7.75
N THR A 63 34.36 10.71 -6.76
CA THR A 63 34.23 10.06 -5.46
C THR A 63 33.01 9.16 -5.29
N GLU A 64 33.30 7.86 -5.23
CA GLU A 64 32.45 6.81 -4.71
C GLU A 64 31.71 7.21 -3.41
N LYS A 65 30.49 6.66 -3.23
CA LYS A 65 29.57 6.75 -2.06
C LYS A 65 28.45 7.78 -2.07
N LYS A 66 27.86 8.12 -3.23
CA LYS A 66 26.39 8.31 -3.23
C LYS A 66 25.74 6.93 -3.15
N ARG A 67 25.50 6.43 -1.93
CA ARG A 67 24.51 5.35 -1.73
C ARG A 67 23.26 5.81 -2.48
N LYS A 68 22.75 5.02 -3.42
CA LYS A 68 21.55 5.35 -4.19
C LYS A 68 20.43 5.67 -3.21
N GLU A 69 20.24 6.94 -2.86
CA GLU A 69 19.20 7.37 -1.94
C GLU A 69 17.90 7.05 -2.66
N LYS A 70 17.17 6.06 -2.15
CA LYS A 70 15.87 5.72 -2.71
C LYS A 70 15.01 6.96 -2.55
N ILE A 71 14.71 7.59 -3.69
CA ILE A 71 13.74 8.67 -3.76
C ILE A 71 12.41 8.05 -3.34
N VAL A 72 11.88 8.56 -2.23
CA VAL A 72 10.58 8.16 -1.70
C VAL A 72 9.69 9.39 -1.71
N THR A 73 8.45 9.22 -2.14
CA THR A 73 7.44 10.27 -2.19
C THR A 73 6.20 9.83 -1.41
N PRO A 74 5.40 10.78 -0.88
CA PRO A 74 4.14 10.44 -0.22
C PRO A 74 3.23 9.60 -1.12
N THR A 75 3.13 9.97 -2.40
CA THR A 75 2.35 9.26 -3.42
C THR A 75 2.76 7.80 -3.55
N LEU A 76 4.06 7.48 -3.49
CA LEU A 76 4.54 6.10 -3.52
C LEU A 76 4.03 5.29 -2.31
N GLY A 77 4.03 5.90 -1.12
CA GLY A 77 3.50 5.29 0.10
C GLY A 77 2.00 4.99 -0.01
N GLU A 78 1.24 5.92 -0.59
CA GLU A 78 -0.20 5.76 -0.82
C GLU A 78 -0.50 4.68 -1.86
N ILE A 79 0.27 4.59 -2.94
CA ILE A 79 0.14 3.53 -3.94
C ILE A 79 0.37 2.15 -3.30
N TYR A 80 1.43 2.00 -2.49
CA TYR A 80 1.66 0.74 -1.79
C TYR A 80 0.52 0.39 -0.81
N ALA A 81 -0.03 1.39 -0.11
CA ALA A 81 -1.16 1.19 0.77
C ALA A 81 -2.41 0.71 0.01
N ALA A 82 -2.72 1.34 -1.12
CA ALA A 82 -3.85 0.99 -1.97
C ALA A 82 -3.73 -0.43 -2.56
N GLN A 83 -2.50 -0.89 -2.81
CA GLN A 83 -2.21 -2.26 -3.26
C GLN A 83 -2.25 -3.30 -2.13
N GLY A 84 -2.57 -2.92 -0.88
CA GLY A 84 -2.52 -3.81 0.28
C GLY A 84 -1.09 -4.15 0.72
N GLN A 85 -0.06 -3.52 0.14
CA GLN A 85 1.35 -3.73 0.49
C GLN A 85 1.73 -2.89 1.73
N TYR A 86 1.01 -3.11 2.83
CA TYR A 86 1.10 -2.25 4.03
C TYR A 86 2.52 -2.17 4.62
N ALA A 87 3.28 -3.27 4.62
CA ALA A 87 4.67 -3.28 5.11
C ALA A 87 5.58 -2.33 4.30
N LYS A 88 5.43 -2.31 2.96
CA LYS A 88 6.21 -1.41 2.10
C LYS A 88 5.75 0.04 2.26
N ALA A 89 4.45 0.26 2.36
CA ALA A 89 3.88 1.59 2.61
C ALA A 89 4.42 2.19 3.93
N ILE A 90 4.43 1.40 5.02
CA ILE A 90 5.00 1.80 6.30
C ILE A 90 6.46 2.22 6.13
N GLY A 91 7.28 1.40 5.45
CA GLY A 91 8.69 1.73 5.20
C GLY A 91 8.89 3.05 4.44
N VAL A 92 8.04 3.34 3.45
CA VAL A 92 8.06 4.62 2.72
C VAL A 92 7.74 5.79 3.65
N PHE A 93 6.66 5.70 4.43
CA PHE A 93 6.27 6.76 5.36
C PHE A 93 7.27 6.95 6.52
N GLU A 94 7.96 5.89 6.95
CA GLU A 94 9.04 6.01 7.93
C GLU A 94 10.24 6.79 7.39
N ILE A 95 10.59 6.59 6.12
CA ILE A 95 11.65 7.38 5.48
C ILE A 95 11.20 8.84 5.31
N LEU A 96 9.94 9.08 4.90
CA LEU A 96 9.39 10.43 4.76
C LEU A 96 9.36 11.16 6.11
N ARG A 97 8.95 10.49 7.19
CA ARG A 97 8.97 11.07 8.54
C ARG A 97 10.38 11.45 9.00
N LYS A 98 11.41 10.70 8.60
CA LYS A 98 12.81 11.05 8.90
C LYS A 98 13.25 12.31 8.15
N LYS A 99 12.72 12.54 6.94
CA LYS A 99 13.01 13.74 6.14
C LYS A 99 12.20 14.96 6.62
N GLU A 100 10.95 14.73 7.01
CA GLU A 100 9.99 15.75 7.43
C GLU A 100 9.38 15.36 8.80
N PRO A 101 10.14 15.56 9.89
CA PRO A 101 9.70 15.14 11.23
C PRO A 101 8.51 15.95 11.77
N ASN A 102 8.31 17.17 11.27
CA ASN A 102 7.24 18.07 11.69
C ASN A 102 5.90 17.80 10.99
N ASN A 103 5.82 16.76 10.16
CA ASN A 103 4.59 16.41 9.47
C ASN A 103 3.83 15.28 10.23
N PRO A 104 2.75 15.61 10.96
CA PRO A 104 2.00 14.62 11.73
C PRO A 104 1.28 13.59 10.83
N ALA A 105 0.99 13.93 9.57
CA ALA A 105 0.28 13.05 8.65
C ALA A 105 1.01 11.72 8.46
N TYR A 106 2.34 11.70 8.46
CA TYR A 106 3.11 10.46 8.32
C TYR A 106 2.96 9.54 9.54
N ILE A 107 2.83 10.11 10.73
CA ILE A 107 2.62 9.33 11.96
C ILE A 107 1.24 8.67 11.92
N GLU A 108 0.22 9.41 11.52
CA GLU A 108 -1.14 8.90 11.38
C GLU A 108 -1.24 7.82 10.30
N LYS A 109 -0.63 8.05 9.13
CA LYS A 109 -0.57 7.07 8.04
C LYS A 109 0.14 5.79 8.49
N ILE A 110 1.29 5.87 9.17
CA ILE A 110 1.97 4.69 9.71
C ILE A 110 1.08 3.92 10.69
N ARG A 111 0.39 4.62 11.62
CA ARG A 111 -0.52 4.00 12.59
C ARG A 111 -1.67 3.27 11.88
N TYR A 112 -2.30 3.94 10.92
CA TYR A 112 -3.39 3.37 10.12
C TYR A 112 -2.94 2.12 9.37
N LEU A 113 -1.78 2.17 8.71
CA LEU A 113 -1.23 1.05 7.95
C LEU A 113 -0.84 -0.13 8.83
N LYS A 114 -0.33 0.11 10.04
CA LYS A 114 -0.04 -0.96 11.02
C LYS A 114 -1.32 -1.70 11.42
N LYS A 115 -2.38 -0.96 11.75
CA LYS A 115 -3.68 -1.56 12.05
C LYS A 115 -4.20 -2.41 10.88
N LYS A 116 -4.11 -1.90 9.64
CA LYS A 116 -4.51 -2.64 8.44
C LYS A 116 -3.69 -3.91 8.22
N LEU A 117 -2.38 -3.85 8.47
CA LEU A 117 -1.50 -5.01 8.39
C LEU A 117 -1.90 -6.10 9.40
N GLU A 118 -2.22 -5.72 10.64
CA GLU A 118 -2.71 -6.65 11.66
C GLU A 118 -4.08 -7.25 11.32
N GLU A 119 -5.00 -6.44 10.81
CA GLU A 119 -6.32 -6.91 10.33
C GLU A 119 -6.17 -7.95 9.20
N SER A 120 -5.28 -7.69 8.24
CA SER A 120 -5.02 -8.63 7.13
C SER A 120 -4.28 -9.90 7.53
N GLN A 121 -3.63 -9.93 8.70
CA GLN A 121 -2.97 -11.13 9.23
C GLN A 121 -3.89 -12.02 10.08
N LYS A 122 -5.04 -11.50 10.50
CA LYS A 122 -6.03 -12.20 11.34
C LYS A 122 -7.18 -12.83 10.55
N GLN A 123 -7.21 -12.62 9.23
CA GLN A 123 -8.16 -13.23 8.30
C GLN A 123 -7.58 -14.54 7.74
#